data_AF-A0A7S4HHC6-F1
#
_entry.id   AF-A0A7S4HHC6-F1
#
_cell.length_a   1.000
_cell.length_b   1.000
_cell.length_c   1.000
_cell.angle_alpha   90.00
_cell.angle_beta   90.00
_cell.angle_gamma   90.00
#
_symmetry.space_group_name_H-M   'P 1'
#
loop_
_entity.id
_entity.type
_entity.pdbx_description
1 polymer ?
#
loop_
_entity_poly.entity_id
_entity_poly.type
_entity_poly.pdbx_seq_one_letter_code
_entity_poly.pdbx_strand_id
1 'polypeptide(L)'
;MTTLPLPKTKSVLLKCKLFPPRTVAFLPPDFRLGKDHSINCNICEQEQIIRGNQKLATECEHLVRCNECSDYQIEKLYRCHTCCKELLGSFPPPCNPNCQRLQSTLGAVCNICKGNLTKDCTLCKSTLTFKQTRQILRNIISVFVVHPTHLPESYQRPCSHYSPCKFCSVKLCKARKKSAICSACRKFHVEKRRNTVNTKDDVGDDKCISSSYDVPSTIITSIKLESLIYKTPFLPCLFDNSFLHTKPSTEESNIVKRTWRL
;
A
#
# COMPACT_ATOMS: atom_id res chain seq x y z
N MET A 1 -27.49 1.44 -0.68
CA MET A 1 -26.03 1.55 -0.49
C MET A 1 -25.62 0.58 0.60
N THR A 2 -24.91 -0.49 0.27
CA THR A 2 -24.46 -1.48 1.26
C THR A 2 -23.23 -0.92 1.97
N THR A 3 -23.32 -0.66 3.27
CA THR A 3 -22.18 -0.26 4.08
C THR A 3 -21.19 -1.42 4.15
N LEU A 4 -19.97 -1.19 3.65
CA LEU A 4 -18.90 -2.19 3.77
C LEU A 4 -18.56 -2.38 5.26
N PRO A 5 -18.46 -3.62 5.75
CA PRO A 5 -18.08 -3.86 7.14
C PRO A 5 -16.65 -3.34 7.34
N LEU A 6 -16.49 -2.36 8.25
CA LEU A 6 -15.16 -1.95 8.67
C LEU A 6 -14.52 -3.05 9.52
N PRO A 7 -13.21 -3.28 9.40
CA PRO A 7 -12.51 -4.20 10.29
C PRO A 7 -12.68 -3.75 11.74
N LYS A 8 -12.87 -4.70 12.66
CA LYS A 8 -13.04 -4.42 14.10
C LYS A 8 -11.84 -3.65 14.70
N THR A 9 -10.68 -3.75 14.06
CA THR A 9 -9.45 -3.06 14.50
C THR A 9 -9.30 -1.72 13.78
N LYS A 10 -9.25 -0.62 14.54
CA LYS A 10 -9.01 0.73 14.00
C LYS A 10 -7.61 0.87 13.38
N SER A 11 -6.63 0.19 13.97
CA SER A 11 -5.25 0.20 13.47
C SER A 11 -4.47 -1.06 13.85
N VAL A 12 -3.37 -1.30 13.12
CA VAL A 12 -2.44 -2.43 13.33
C VAL A 12 -1.00 -1.92 13.32
N LEU A 13 -0.23 -2.30 14.34
CA LEU A 13 1.18 -1.95 14.45
C LEU A 13 2.06 -2.97 13.71
N LEU A 14 2.86 -2.49 12.77
CA LEU A 14 3.82 -3.26 11.98
C LEU A 14 5.23 -3.07 12.52
N LYS A 15 5.79 -4.15 13.11
CA LYS A 15 7.17 -4.17 13.59
C LYS A 15 8.15 -4.47 12.44
N CYS A 16 9.33 -3.87 12.50
CA CYS A 16 10.44 -4.12 11.58
C CYS A 16 11.75 -4.04 12.36
N LYS A 17 12.75 -4.85 11.99
CA LYS A 17 14.09 -4.77 12.62
C LYS A 17 14.86 -3.51 12.22
N LEU A 18 14.68 -3.07 10.97
CA LEU A 18 15.48 -1.99 10.37
C LEU A 18 14.88 -0.58 10.54
N PHE A 19 13.62 -0.50 10.93
CA PHE A 19 12.86 0.74 11.00
C PHE A 19 12.00 0.77 12.26
N PRO A 20 11.68 1.96 12.79
CA PRO A 20 10.69 2.08 13.85
C PRO A 20 9.37 1.40 13.44
N PRO A 21 8.56 0.95 14.42
CA PRO A 21 7.21 0.45 14.15
C PRO A 21 6.37 1.45 13.34
N ARG A 22 5.52 0.93 12.47
CA ARG A 22 4.62 1.71 11.60
C ARG A 22 3.18 1.34 11.88
N THR A 23 2.27 2.30 11.83
CA THR A 23 0.85 2.08 12.12
C THR A 23 0.05 2.03 10.82
N VAL A 24 -0.64 0.92 10.57
CA VAL A 24 -1.65 0.80 9.51
C VAL A 24 -2.97 1.23 10.11
N ALA A 25 -3.54 2.33 9.64
CA ALA A 25 -4.87 2.81 10.04
C ALA A 25 -5.92 2.41 8.99
N PHE A 26 -7.08 1.97 9.46
CA PHE A 26 -8.25 1.67 8.64
C PHE A 26 -9.26 2.82 8.78
N LEU A 27 -9.16 3.76 7.86
CA LEU A 27 -9.95 4.97 7.81
C LEU A 27 -11.37 4.64 7.32
N PRO A 28 -12.42 5.11 8.02
CA PRO A 28 -13.78 4.93 7.57
C PRO A 28 -14.07 5.79 6.33
N PRO A 29 -15.08 5.43 5.51
CA PRO A 29 -15.42 6.17 4.28
C PRO A 29 -15.69 7.66 4.50
N ASP A 30 -16.26 8.02 5.66
CA ASP A 30 -16.59 9.39 6.05
C ASP A 30 -15.39 10.22 6.53
N PHE A 31 -14.21 9.61 6.69
CA PHE A 31 -12.96 10.35 6.95
C PHE A 31 -12.68 11.40 5.86
N ARG A 32 -13.03 11.09 4.60
CA ARG A 32 -12.91 12.01 3.46
C ARG A 32 -13.91 13.18 3.51
N LEU A 33 -14.96 13.06 4.31
CA LEU A 33 -15.93 14.12 4.55
C LEU A 33 -15.47 15.05 5.69
N GLY A 34 -14.20 14.96 6.08
CA GLY A 34 -13.62 15.77 7.15
C GLY A 34 -13.85 15.21 8.55
N LYS A 35 -14.40 14.00 8.69
CA LYS A 35 -14.51 13.37 10.00
C LYS A 35 -13.16 12.93 10.52
N ASP A 36 -13.00 13.11 11.81
CA ASP A 36 -11.81 12.74 12.54
C ASP A 36 -11.77 11.24 12.79
N HIS A 37 -10.55 10.69 12.87
CA HIS A 37 -10.32 9.28 13.15
C HIS A 37 -9.24 9.10 14.19
N SER A 38 -9.51 8.25 15.19
CA SER A 38 -8.57 8.02 16.29
C SER A 38 -7.65 6.83 16.02
N ILE A 39 -6.35 7.01 16.29
CA ILE A 39 -5.33 5.96 16.27
C ILE A 39 -4.46 6.05 17.53
N ASN A 40 -3.87 4.93 17.96
CA ASN A 40 -2.91 4.96 19.06
C ASN A 40 -1.52 5.33 18.54
N CYS A 41 -0.91 6.34 19.14
CA CYS A 41 0.46 6.73 18.84
C CYS A 41 1.43 5.87 19.64
N ASN A 42 2.33 5.17 18.95
CA ASN A 42 3.31 4.28 19.59
C ASN A 42 4.57 5.01 20.11
N ILE A 43 4.54 6.35 20.18
CA ILE A 43 5.62 7.18 20.75
C ILE A 43 5.18 7.78 22.08
N CYS A 44 4.05 8.50 22.10
CA CYS A 44 3.50 9.07 23.35
C CYS A 44 2.53 8.13 24.07
N GLU A 45 2.21 6.97 23.49
CA GLU A 45 1.29 5.96 24.05
C GLU A 45 -0.14 6.47 24.30
N GLN A 46 -0.51 7.58 23.65
CA GLN A 46 -1.83 8.19 23.75
C GLN A 46 -2.67 7.93 22.50
N GLU A 47 -4.00 7.91 22.66
CA GLU A 47 -4.92 8.01 21.53
C GLU A 47 -4.76 9.38 20.88
N GLN A 48 -4.68 9.42 19.56
CA GLN A 48 -4.42 10.61 18.76
C GLN A 48 -5.44 10.71 17.65
N ILE A 49 -5.84 11.95 17.36
CA ILE A 49 -6.76 12.23 16.27
C ILE A 49 -5.97 12.46 14.99
N ILE A 50 -6.46 11.91 13.89
CA ILE A 50 -6.08 12.28 12.53
C ILE A 50 -7.27 13.06 11.97
N ARG A 51 -7.01 14.29 11.51
CA ARG A 51 -8.03 15.17 10.95
C ARG A 51 -8.19 14.93 9.45
N GLY A 52 -9.41 14.65 8.99
CA GLY A 52 -9.70 14.25 7.60
C GLY A 52 -9.30 15.26 6.53
N ASN A 53 -9.37 16.55 6.85
CA ASN A 53 -9.13 17.66 5.94
C ASN A 53 -7.74 18.29 6.05
N GLN A 54 -6.84 17.71 6.85
CA GLN A 54 -5.54 18.31 7.14
C GLN A 54 -4.38 17.43 6.67
N LYS A 55 -3.17 17.94 6.86
CA LYS A 55 -1.93 17.16 6.70
C LYS A 55 -2.09 15.86 7.48
N LEU A 56 -1.96 14.73 6.78
CA LEU A 56 -2.17 13.40 7.36
C LEU A 56 -1.03 13.04 8.32
N ALA A 57 -1.15 13.56 9.54
CA ALA A 57 -0.31 13.36 10.70
C ALA A 57 -1.20 13.27 11.94
N THR A 58 -0.68 12.74 13.03
CA THR A 58 -1.34 12.78 14.35
C THR A 58 -1.26 14.17 14.96
N GLU A 59 -2.17 14.54 15.86
CA GLU A 59 -2.13 15.82 16.57
C GLU A 59 -0.83 16.06 17.35
N CYS A 60 -0.25 15.04 18.00
CA CYS A 60 1.07 15.13 18.61
C CYS A 60 2.25 15.23 17.62
N GLU A 61 1.97 15.19 16.30
CA GLU A 61 2.95 15.23 15.20
C GLU A 61 4.02 14.12 15.19
N HIS A 62 3.99 13.20 16.15
CA HIS A 62 4.92 12.06 16.23
C HIS A 62 4.83 11.12 15.04
N LEU A 63 3.65 11.00 14.41
CA LEU A 63 3.41 10.11 13.28
C LEU A 63 2.95 10.90 12.05
N VAL A 64 3.49 10.52 10.89
CA VAL A 64 3.17 11.12 9.59
C VAL A 64 2.88 10.06 8.54
N ARG A 65 1.93 10.32 7.65
CA ARG A 65 1.61 9.41 6.54
C ARG A 65 2.76 9.28 5.55
N CYS A 66 3.04 8.04 5.14
CA CYS A 66 3.91 7.70 4.01
C CYS A 66 3.09 7.02 2.91
N ASN A 67 2.99 7.67 1.75
CA ASN A 67 2.17 7.21 0.64
C ASN A 67 2.71 5.92 0.02
N GLU A 68 4.02 5.80 -0.11
CA GLU A 68 4.69 4.62 -0.66
C GLU A 68 4.55 3.41 0.26
N CYS A 69 4.61 3.61 1.59
CA CYS A 69 4.29 2.56 2.54
C CYS A 69 2.81 2.16 2.47
N SER A 70 1.91 3.13 2.23
CA SER A 70 0.48 2.87 2.06
C SER A 70 0.22 2.05 0.80
N ASP A 71 0.78 2.45 -0.35
CA ASP A 71 0.69 1.72 -1.61
C ASP A 71 1.24 0.29 -1.48
N TYR A 72 2.39 0.10 -0.83
CA TYR A 72 2.95 -1.22 -0.58
C TYR A 72 2.03 -2.10 0.29
N GLN A 73 1.42 -1.51 1.33
CA GLN A 73 0.46 -2.23 2.17
C GLN A 73 -0.82 -2.58 1.41
N ILE A 74 -1.29 -1.71 0.51
CA ILE A 74 -2.44 -1.95 -0.36
C ILE A 74 -2.16 -3.10 -1.33
N GLU A 75 -0.98 -3.14 -1.96
CA GLU A 75 -0.59 -4.26 -2.82
C GLU A 75 -0.52 -5.58 -2.05
N LYS A 76 0.00 -5.57 -0.81
CA LYS A 76 -0.04 -6.75 0.07
C LYS A 76 -1.46 -7.19 0.38
N LEU A 77 -2.34 -6.26 0.72
CA LEU A 77 -3.73 -6.54 1.04
C LEU A 77 -4.49 -7.09 -0.16
N TYR A 78 -4.29 -6.55 -1.35
CA TYR A 78 -4.86 -7.06 -2.60
C TYR A 78 -4.50 -8.53 -2.89
N ARG A 79 -3.34 -8.98 -2.40
CA ARG A 79 -2.87 -10.38 -2.49
C ARG A 79 -3.35 -11.27 -1.35
N CYS A 80 -3.97 -10.71 -0.32
CA CYS A 80 -4.50 -11.45 0.82
C CYS A 80 -5.99 -11.73 0.61
N HIS A 81 -6.38 -12.99 0.42
CA HIS A 81 -7.78 -13.35 0.21
C HIS A 81 -8.69 -12.87 1.35
N THR A 82 -8.34 -13.19 2.61
CA THR A 82 -9.14 -12.87 3.79
C THR A 82 -9.33 -11.36 3.97
N CYS A 83 -8.23 -10.60 4.12
CA CYS A 83 -8.34 -9.16 4.40
C CYS A 83 -8.92 -8.37 3.21
N CYS A 84 -8.62 -8.78 1.97
CA CYS A 84 -9.18 -8.09 0.81
C CYS A 84 -10.69 -8.34 0.71
N LYS A 85 -11.15 -9.58 0.95
CA LYS A 85 -12.58 -9.91 0.97
C LYS A 85 -13.31 -9.21 2.12
N GLU A 86 -12.69 -9.12 3.30
CA GLU A 86 -13.25 -8.39 4.45
C GLU A 86 -13.46 -6.90 4.12
N LEU A 87 -12.44 -6.25 3.55
CA LEU A 87 -12.48 -4.81 3.25
C LEU A 87 -13.37 -4.43 2.06
N LEU A 88 -13.50 -5.32 1.07
CA LEU A 88 -14.20 -5.04 -0.19
C LEU A 88 -15.53 -5.78 -0.33
N GLY A 89 -15.84 -6.70 0.58
CA GLY A 89 -16.95 -7.66 0.46
C GLY A 89 -16.68 -8.82 -0.53
N SER A 90 -15.67 -8.71 -1.38
CA SER A 90 -15.31 -9.74 -2.38
C SER A 90 -13.80 -9.79 -2.64
N PHE A 91 -13.31 -10.93 -3.11
CA PHE A 91 -11.92 -11.04 -3.56
C PHE A 91 -11.87 -10.80 -5.08
N PRO A 92 -11.08 -9.83 -5.58
CA PRO A 92 -11.04 -9.51 -7.00
C PRO A 92 -10.60 -10.72 -7.84
N PRO A 93 -11.33 -11.07 -8.91
CA PRO A 93 -11.04 -12.24 -9.72
C PRO A 93 -9.65 -12.18 -10.36
N PRO A 94 -9.09 -13.32 -10.79
CA PRO A 94 -7.86 -13.35 -11.57
C PRO A 94 -8.05 -12.65 -12.93
N CYS A 95 -6.98 -12.06 -13.49
CA CYS A 95 -7.07 -11.36 -14.78
C CYS A 95 -7.21 -12.31 -15.99
N ASN A 96 -6.88 -13.59 -15.83
CA ASN A 96 -7.00 -14.64 -16.83
C ASN A 96 -6.87 -16.04 -16.15
N PRO A 97 -7.14 -17.15 -16.85
CA PRO A 97 -7.07 -18.51 -16.29
C PRO A 97 -5.67 -18.93 -15.80
N ASN A 98 -4.60 -18.32 -16.32
CA ASN A 98 -3.21 -18.61 -15.96
C ASN A 98 -2.62 -17.56 -15.00
N CYS A 99 -3.50 -16.83 -14.29
CA CYS A 99 -3.07 -15.72 -13.45
C CYS A 99 -2.23 -16.23 -12.27
N GLN A 100 -1.07 -15.60 -12.05
CA GLN A 100 -0.20 -15.96 -10.93
C GLN A 100 -0.89 -15.83 -9.56
N ARG A 101 -1.93 -14.98 -9.43
CA ARG A 101 -2.74 -14.86 -8.21
C ARG A 101 -3.53 -16.12 -7.84
N LEU A 102 -3.67 -17.08 -8.75
CA LEU A 102 -4.24 -18.40 -8.44
C LEU A 102 -3.32 -19.26 -7.59
N GLN A 103 -2.04 -18.89 -7.48
CA GLN A 103 -1.04 -19.60 -6.70
C GLN A 103 -0.72 -18.84 -5.42
N SER A 104 -0.51 -19.57 -4.32
CA SER A 104 0.03 -19.01 -3.08
C SER A 104 1.53 -18.75 -3.20
N THR A 105 2.01 -17.73 -2.49
CA THR A 105 3.44 -17.44 -2.32
C THR A 105 3.92 -18.14 -1.05
N LEU A 106 4.89 -19.06 -1.19
CA LEU A 106 5.48 -19.74 -0.04
C LEU A 106 6.21 -18.74 0.87
N GLY A 107 5.96 -18.83 2.18
CA GLY A 107 6.62 -18.00 3.20
C GLY A 107 6.18 -16.52 3.25
N ALA A 108 5.30 -16.07 2.35
CA ALA A 108 4.79 -14.71 2.38
C ALA A 108 3.42 -14.65 3.02
N VAL A 109 3.34 -14.03 4.20
CA VAL A 109 2.11 -13.92 5.00
C VAL A 109 1.60 -12.49 5.09
N CYS A 110 0.28 -12.36 5.25
CA CYS A 110 -0.37 -11.08 5.51
C CYS A 110 -0.01 -10.58 6.91
N ASN A 111 0.38 -9.31 7.03
CA ASN A 111 0.73 -8.75 8.33
C ASN A 111 -0.45 -8.63 9.30
N ILE A 112 -1.69 -8.61 8.79
CA ILE A 112 -2.93 -8.41 9.55
C ILE A 112 -3.51 -9.76 9.97
N CYS A 113 -4.02 -10.56 9.03
CA CYS A 113 -4.64 -11.85 9.34
C CYS A 113 -3.68 -13.05 9.42
N LYS A 114 -2.38 -12.85 9.14
CA LYS A 114 -1.35 -13.91 9.08
C LYS A 114 -1.56 -15.00 8.02
N GLY A 115 -2.62 -14.93 7.21
CA GLY A 115 -2.85 -15.86 6.10
C GLY A 115 -1.86 -15.70 4.94
N ASN A 116 -1.74 -16.74 4.12
CA ASN A 116 -0.85 -16.76 2.96
C ASN A 116 -1.26 -15.72 1.89
N LEU A 117 -0.26 -15.07 1.31
CA LEU A 117 -0.46 -14.15 0.18
C LEU A 117 -0.43 -14.91 -1.14
N THR A 118 -1.28 -14.54 -2.09
CA THR A 118 -1.17 -15.01 -3.48
C THR A 118 0.05 -14.39 -4.16
N LYS A 119 0.54 -14.96 -5.28
CA LYS A 119 1.66 -14.35 -6.02
C LYS A 119 1.26 -13.00 -6.62
N ASP A 120 2.22 -12.09 -6.73
CA ASP A 120 2.02 -10.84 -7.48
C ASP A 120 1.83 -11.17 -8.96
N CYS A 121 0.96 -10.45 -9.65
CA CYS A 121 0.72 -10.64 -11.08
C CYS A 121 0.77 -9.28 -11.77
N THR A 122 1.80 -9.06 -12.59
CA THR A 122 2.02 -7.79 -13.29
C THR A 122 0.89 -7.46 -14.26
N LEU A 123 0.32 -8.47 -14.93
CA LEU A 123 -0.82 -8.33 -15.84
C LEU A 123 -2.09 -7.83 -15.11
N CYS A 124 -2.32 -8.24 -13.85
CA CYS A 124 -3.45 -7.72 -13.08
C CYS A 124 -3.36 -6.20 -12.92
N LYS A 125 -2.17 -5.62 -12.83
CA LYS A 125 -1.98 -4.20 -12.52
C LYS A 125 -2.51 -3.25 -13.60
N SER A 126 -2.66 -3.70 -14.84
CA SER A 126 -3.23 -2.92 -15.93
C SER A 126 -4.77 -2.98 -15.98
N THR A 127 -5.39 -3.98 -15.36
CA THR A 127 -6.83 -4.21 -15.39
C THR A 127 -7.62 -3.11 -14.67
N LEU A 128 -8.85 -2.87 -15.14
CA LEU A 128 -9.78 -1.94 -14.48
C LEU A 128 -10.09 -2.37 -13.05
N THR A 129 -10.31 -3.67 -12.84
CA THR A 129 -10.60 -4.26 -11.52
C THR A 129 -9.50 -3.95 -10.51
N PHE A 130 -8.22 -4.09 -10.90
CA PHE A 130 -7.11 -3.71 -10.02
C PHE A 130 -7.10 -2.22 -9.71
N LYS A 131 -7.26 -1.35 -10.71
CA LYS A 131 -7.26 0.11 -10.53
C LYS A 131 -8.37 0.56 -9.58
N GLN A 132 -9.59 0.04 -9.76
CA GLN A 132 -10.73 0.30 -8.89
C GLN A 132 -10.48 -0.22 -7.47
N THR A 133 -10.03 -1.47 -7.34
CA THR A 133 -9.72 -2.06 -6.02
C THR A 133 -8.66 -1.25 -5.29
N ARG A 134 -7.58 -0.91 -5.97
CA ARG A 134 -6.50 -0.09 -5.41
C ARG A 134 -7.01 1.27 -4.96
N GLN A 135 -7.90 1.90 -5.73
CA GLN A 135 -8.48 3.18 -5.37
C GLN A 135 -9.38 3.09 -4.12
N ILE A 136 -10.21 2.05 -4.02
CA ILE A 136 -11.02 1.79 -2.81
C ILE A 136 -10.11 1.58 -1.60
N LEU A 137 -9.11 0.72 -1.72
CA LEU A 137 -8.15 0.45 -0.64
C LEU A 137 -7.34 1.70 -0.24
N ARG A 138 -7.01 2.60 -1.18
CA ARG A 138 -6.36 3.90 -0.87
C ARG A 138 -7.22 4.84 -0.05
N ASN A 139 -8.53 4.70 -0.11
CA ASN A 139 -9.46 5.48 0.70
C ASN A 139 -9.61 4.91 2.11
N ILE A 140 -9.40 3.61 2.27
CA ILE A 140 -9.57 2.92 3.56
C ILE A 140 -8.23 2.80 4.31
N ILE A 141 -7.10 2.67 3.61
CA ILE A 141 -5.82 2.32 4.24
C ILE A 141 -4.86 3.50 4.18
N SER A 142 -4.31 3.85 5.34
CA SER A 142 -3.16 4.74 5.44
C SER A 142 -2.09 4.16 6.35
N VAL A 143 -0.83 4.33 5.95
CA VAL A 143 0.32 3.91 6.76
C VAL A 143 1.03 5.14 7.30
N PHE A 144 1.09 5.19 8.62
CA PHE A 144 1.79 6.19 9.41
C PHE A 144 3.15 5.66 9.83
N VAL A 145 4.16 6.51 9.71
CA VAL A 145 5.54 6.26 10.13
C VAL A 145 5.96 7.34 11.11
N VAL A 146 7.00 7.09 11.89
CA VAL A 146 7.57 8.10 12.79
C VAL A 146 7.98 9.35 12.02
N HIS A 147 7.61 10.52 12.53
CA HIS A 147 8.04 11.78 11.95
C HIS A 147 9.56 11.93 12.13
N PRO A 148 10.32 12.38 11.10
CA PRO A 148 11.79 12.46 11.19
C PRO A 148 12.35 13.23 12.39
N THR A 149 11.62 14.20 12.94
CA THR A 149 12.04 15.00 14.11
C THR A 149 11.92 14.24 15.44
N HIS A 150 11.14 13.15 15.47
CA HIS A 150 10.91 12.32 16.65
C HIS A 150 11.47 10.90 16.46
N LEU A 151 12.46 10.76 15.57
CA LEU A 151 13.07 9.48 15.27
C LEU A 151 13.94 9.02 16.45
N PRO A 152 13.72 7.83 17.01
CA PRO A 152 14.58 7.32 18.08
C PRO A 152 16.02 7.12 17.58
N GLU A 153 17.00 7.37 18.43
CA GLU A 153 18.44 7.30 18.11
C GLU A 153 18.87 5.93 17.55
N SER A 154 18.18 4.85 17.94
CA SER A 154 18.41 3.49 17.44
C SER A 154 18.10 3.31 15.95
N TYR A 155 17.49 4.30 15.29
CA TYR A 155 17.09 4.24 13.90
C TYR A 155 17.61 5.41 13.08
N GLN A 156 18.14 5.12 11.90
CA GLN A 156 18.66 6.15 10.99
C GLN A 156 17.58 6.81 10.12
N ARG A 157 16.41 6.17 9.98
CA ARG A 157 15.30 6.69 9.16
C ARG A 157 13.94 6.08 9.56
N PRO A 158 12.82 6.78 9.35
CA PRO A 158 11.48 6.26 9.66
C PRO A 158 11.05 5.05 8.85
N CYS A 159 11.43 4.99 7.58
CA CYS A 159 11.17 3.86 6.69
C CYS A 159 12.10 3.89 5.47
N SER A 160 12.00 2.88 4.60
CA SER A 160 12.79 2.76 3.36
C SER A 160 12.60 3.90 2.36
N HIS A 161 11.52 4.69 2.48
CA HIS A 161 11.17 5.79 1.58
C HIS A 161 11.73 7.14 2.04
N TYR A 162 12.41 7.17 3.18
CA TYR A 162 13.20 8.31 3.61
C TYR A 162 14.67 8.03 3.33
N SER A 163 15.36 9.04 2.81
CA SER A 163 16.81 9.02 2.61
C SER A 163 17.41 10.36 3.02
N PRO A 164 18.66 10.39 3.51
CA PRO A 164 19.39 11.64 3.72
C PRO A 164 19.47 12.46 2.42
N CYS A 165 19.45 13.78 2.55
CA CYS A 165 19.67 14.69 1.45
C CYS A 165 21.04 14.43 0.82
N LYS A 166 21.12 14.27 -0.51
CA LYS A 166 22.36 14.00 -1.23
C LYS A 166 23.41 15.11 -1.15
N PHE A 167 23.01 16.32 -0.78
CA PHE A 167 23.90 17.48 -0.72
C PHE A 167 24.38 17.78 0.70
N CYS A 168 23.45 17.95 1.66
CA CYS A 168 23.85 18.27 3.02
C CYS A 168 24.03 17.04 3.92
N SER A 169 23.48 15.88 3.56
CA SER A 169 23.44 14.66 4.39
C SER A 169 22.76 14.80 5.76
N VAL A 170 22.40 16.01 6.19
CA VAL A 170 21.76 16.30 7.49
C VAL A 170 20.25 16.03 7.47
N LYS A 171 19.53 16.49 6.45
CA LYS A 171 18.06 16.42 6.44
C LYS A 171 17.56 15.12 5.80
N LEU A 172 16.66 14.41 6.47
CA LEU A 172 15.92 13.30 5.87
C LEU A 172 14.82 13.82 4.93
N CYS A 173 14.76 13.25 3.73
CA CYS A 173 13.80 13.62 2.69
C CYS A 173 12.96 12.41 2.28
N LYS A 174 11.69 12.64 1.94
CA LYS A 174 10.83 11.64 1.27
C LYS A 174 11.28 11.46 -0.17
N ALA A 175 12.19 10.52 -0.41
CA ALA A 175 12.70 10.19 -1.74
C ALA A 175 13.57 8.93 -1.66
N ARG A 176 13.72 8.24 -2.81
CA ARG A 176 14.67 7.15 -2.96
C ARG A 176 16.11 7.70 -2.96
N LYS A 177 17.06 6.92 -2.43
CA LYS A 177 18.44 7.34 -2.10
C LYS A 177 19.09 8.32 -3.09
N LYS A 178 19.14 7.98 -4.37
CA LYS A 178 19.90 8.76 -5.38
C LYS A 178 19.30 10.14 -5.68
N SER A 179 18.04 10.39 -5.35
CA SER A 179 17.31 11.60 -5.73
C SER A 179 16.82 12.44 -4.54
N ALA A 180 17.17 12.06 -3.31
CA ALA A 180 16.75 12.76 -2.11
C ALA A 180 17.44 14.13 -1.99
N ILE A 181 16.67 15.21 -2.12
CA ILE A 181 17.15 16.59 -2.01
C ILE A 181 16.20 17.35 -1.09
N CYS A 182 16.73 17.93 -0.02
CA CYS A 182 15.93 18.74 0.89
C CYS A 182 15.54 20.08 0.26
N SER A 183 14.48 20.72 0.76
CA SER A 183 13.97 21.98 0.22
C SER A 183 15.02 23.09 0.19
N ALA A 184 15.87 23.18 1.22
CA ALA A 184 16.95 24.16 1.30
C ALA A 184 17.99 23.97 0.19
N CYS A 185 18.53 22.75 0.04
CA CYS A 185 19.48 22.45 -1.02
C CYS A 185 18.84 22.58 -2.42
N ARG A 186 17.56 22.22 -2.56
CA ARG A 186 16.84 22.38 -3.83
C ARG A 186 16.82 23.85 -4.28
N LYS A 187 16.45 24.78 -3.38
CA LYS A 187 16.42 26.21 -3.69
C LYS A 187 17.80 26.72 -4.13
N PHE A 188 18.83 26.39 -3.36
CA PHE A 188 20.22 26.78 -3.65
C PHE A 188 20.70 26.32 -5.04
N HIS A 189 20.40 25.07 -5.42
CA HIS A 189 20.84 24.53 -6.70
C HIS A 189 19.98 24.98 -7.89
N VAL A 190 18.69 25.25 -7.70
CA VAL A 190 17.82 25.81 -8.74
C VAL A 190 18.21 27.25 -9.04
N GLU A 191 18.53 28.04 -8.03
CA GLU A 191 18.94 29.44 -8.18
C GLU A 191 20.29 29.56 -8.90
N LYS A 192 21.25 28.69 -8.59
CA LYS A 192 22.51 28.60 -9.35
C LYS A 192 22.27 28.30 -10.83
N ARG A 193 21.36 27.38 -11.19
CA ARG A 193 21.04 27.11 -12.60
C ARG A 193 20.42 28.35 -13.28
N ARG A 194 19.53 29.08 -12.62
CA ARG A 194 18.91 30.29 -13.19
C ARG A 194 19.92 31.39 -13.49
N ASN A 195 20.94 31.55 -12.65
CA ASN A 195 21.99 32.55 -12.88
C ASN A 195 23.04 32.13 -13.93
N THR A 196 23.01 30.88 -14.42
CA THR A 196 23.99 30.36 -15.40
C THR A 196 23.39 30.14 -16.79
N VAL A 197 22.08 30.29 -16.97
CA VAL A 197 21.43 30.09 -18.29
C VAL A 197 21.33 31.43 -19.01
N ASN A 198 22.42 31.78 -19.69
CA ASN A 198 22.41 32.55 -20.93
C ASN A 198 22.83 31.68 -22.13
N THR A 199 22.79 30.35 -21.98
CA THR A 199 23.04 29.40 -23.06
C THR A 199 21.95 28.34 -23.07
N LYS A 200 21.36 28.17 -24.26
CA LYS A 200 20.34 27.19 -24.60
C LYS A 200 20.89 25.76 -24.37
N ASP A 201 19.94 24.84 -24.21
CA ASP A 201 20.12 23.38 -24.31
C ASP A 201 20.57 22.66 -23.04
N ASP A 202 19.61 22.35 -22.15
CA ASP A 202 19.42 20.99 -21.61
C ASP A 202 18.19 20.91 -20.68
N VAL A 203 17.08 20.41 -21.23
CA VAL A 203 15.88 20.08 -20.45
C VAL A 203 16.08 18.69 -19.83
N GLY A 204 16.86 18.64 -18.75
CA GLY A 204 16.97 17.46 -17.91
C GLY A 204 15.65 17.23 -17.16
N ASP A 205 14.96 16.15 -17.52
CA ASP A 205 13.67 15.71 -16.98
C ASP A 205 13.82 15.22 -15.51
N ASP A 206 14.10 16.17 -14.59
CA ASP A 206 14.18 15.98 -13.13
C ASP A 206 12.76 15.84 -12.53
N LYS A 207 11.96 14.89 -13.06
CA LYS A 207 10.75 14.41 -12.40
C LYS A 207 11.13 13.52 -11.23
N CYS A 208 11.72 14.13 -10.19
CA CYS A 208 11.41 13.67 -8.86
C CYS A 208 9.90 13.76 -8.73
N ILE A 209 9.25 12.61 -8.51
CA ILE A 209 7.88 12.53 -8.02
C ILE A 209 7.87 13.26 -6.67
N SER A 210 7.80 14.59 -6.70
CA SER A 210 7.04 15.32 -5.72
C SER A 210 5.69 14.65 -5.71
N SER A 211 5.17 14.35 -4.53
CA SER A 211 3.80 13.92 -4.38
C SER A 211 2.84 15.06 -4.74
N SER A 212 2.82 15.48 -6.01
CA SER A 212 1.74 16.20 -6.65
C SER A 212 0.57 15.22 -6.78
N TYR A 213 -0.03 14.94 -5.64
CA TYR A 213 -1.40 14.47 -5.53
C TYR A 213 -2.18 15.52 -4.74
N ASP A 214 -2.10 16.77 -5.20
CA ASP A 214 -3.32 17.58 -5.26
C ASP A 214 -4.07 17.07 -6.49
N VAL A 215 -4.92 16.07 -6.27
CA VAL A 215 -6.01 15.81 -7.21
C VAL A 215 -7.03 16.91 -6.89
N PRO A 216 -7.39 17.80 -7.83
CA PRO A 216 -8.44 18.75 -7.59
C PRO A 216 -9.69 18.02 -7.12
N SER A 217 -10.29 18.46 -6.01
CA SER A 217 -11.52 17.91 -5.42
C SER A 217 -12.71 17.93 -6.39
N THR A 218 -12.57 18.57 -7.54
CA THR A 218 -13.60 18.79 -8.56
C THR A 218 -13.84 17.60 -9.51
N ILE A 219 -13.17 16.45 -9.34
CA ILE A 219 -13.42 15.23 -10.15
C ILE A 219 -14.00 14.07 -9.32
N ILE A 220 -14.52 14.34 -8.10
CA ILE A 220 -15.32 13.36 -7.32
C ILE A 220 -16.72 13.94 -7.06
N THR A 221 -17.36 14.34 -8.15
CA THR A 221 -18.80 14.63 -8.23
C THR A 221 -19.14 14.41 -9.70
N SER A 222 -19.34 13.18 -10.17
CA SER A 222 -20.66 12.56 -10.14
C SER A 222 -20.51 11.09 -10.59
N ILE A 223 -20.45 10.16 -9.66
CA ILE A 223 -20.95 8.81 -9.93
C ILE A 223 -22.21 8.71 -9.11
N LYS A 224 -23.35 9.06 -9.74
CA LYS A 224 -24.65 8.63 -9.25
C LYS A 224 -24.60 7.12 -9.15
N LEU A 225 -24.60 6.62 -7.93
CA LEU A 225 -24.74 5.22 -7.61
C LEU A 225 -26.23 4.87 -7.71
N GLU A 226 -26.81 5.04 -8.90
CA GLU A 226 -28.17 4.63 -9.22
C GLU A 226 -28.12 3.66 -10.40
N SER A 227 -28.64 2.45 -10.16
CA SER A 227 -28.99 1.41 -11.13
C SER A 227 -27.88 0.83 -12.03
N LEU A 228 -27.22 -0.22 -11.54
CA LEU A 228 -26.92 -1.39 -12.39
C LEU A 228 -27.39 -2.64 -11.65
N ILE A 229 -28.72 -2.83 -11.68
CA ILE A 229 -29.33 -4.14 -11.52
C ILE A 229 -29.04 -4.89 -12.82
N TYR A 230 -27.93 -5.62 -12.87
CA TYR A 230 -27.83 -6.71 -13.83
C TYR A 230 -28.58 -7.90 -13.24
N LYS A 231 -29.82 -8.07 -13.69
CA LYS A 231 -30.48 -9.38 -13.72
C LYS A 231 -29.74 -10.20 -14.80
N THR A 232 -28.78 -11.01 -14.40
CA THR A 232 -28.39 -12.18 -15.20
C THR A 232 -29.13 -13.39 -14.64
N PRO A 233 -29.91 -14.11 -15.47
CA PRO A 233 -30.59 -15.31 -15.01
C PRO A 233 -29.55 -16.39 -14.69
N PHE A 234 -29.68 -16.97 -13.51
CA PHE A 234 -29.07 -18.25 -13.17
C PHE A 234 -29.56 -19.31 -14.16
N LEU A 235 -28.68 -19.77 -15.04
CA LEU A 235 -28.83 -21.05 -15.72
C LEU A 235 -28.12 -22.12 -14.86
N PRO A 236 -28.81 -23.21 -14.45
CA PRO A 236 -28.19 -24.30 -13.75
C PRO A 236 -27.45 -25.19 -14.73
N CYS A 237 -26.12 -25.20 -14.67
CA CYS A 237 -25.33 -26.25 -15.31
C CYS A 237 -25.43 -27.51 -14.43
N LEU A 238 -26.41 -28.36 -14.74
CA LEU A 238 -26.37 -29.77 -14.41
C LEU A 238 -25.21 -30.39 -15.18
N PHE A 239 -24.24 -30.94 -14.47
CA PHE A 239 -23.38 -32.00 -14.99
C PHE A 239 -23.37 -33.12 -13.97
N ASP A 240 -24.20 -34.12 -14.25
CA ASP A 240 -23.92 -35.50 -13.89
C ASP A 240 -22.66 -35.96 -14.61
N ASN A 241 -21.76 -36.60 -13.87
CA ASN A 241 -21.05 -37.78 -14.34
C ASN A 241 -20.36 -38.47 -13.16
N SER A 242 -21.07 -39.45 -12.64
CA SER A 242 -20.52 -40.65 -12.03
C SER A 242 -19.47 -41.30 -12.94
N PHE A 243 -18.25 -41.51 -12.46
CA PHE A 243 -17.45 -42.67 -12.89
C PHE A 243 -16.50 -43.15 -11.79
N LEU A 244 -16.44 -44.49 -11.73
CA LEU A 244 -15.90 -45.35 -10.69
C LEU A 244 -14.36 -45.47 -10.68
N HIS A 245 -13.87 -45.78 -9.48
CA HIS A 245 -12.67 -46.53 -9.09
C HIS A 245 -11.59 -46.90 -10.14
N THR A 246 -10.34 -46.64 -9.77
CA THR A 246 -9.28 -47.67 -9.72
C THR A 246 -8.25 -47.34 -8.62
N LYS A 247 -7.66 -48.41 -8.08
CA LYS A 247 -6.84 -48.53 -6.86
C LYS A 247 -5.33 -48.27 -7.14
N PRO A 248 -4.47 -48.26 -6.10
CA PRO A 248 -3.14 -47.62 -6.12
C PRO A 248 -2.01 -48.53 -6.61
N SER A 249 -0.90 -47.92 -7.03
CA SER A 249 0.40 -48.59 -7.19
C SER A 249 1.51 -47.81 -6.47
N THR A 250 2.31 -48.58 -5.77
CA THR A 250 3.57 -48.30 -5.05
C THR A 250 4.75 -48.07 -6.00
N GLU A 251 5.70 -47.20 -5.61
CA GLU A 251 7.17 -47.27 -5.80
C GLU A 251 7.77 -45.86 -5.56
N GLU A 252 8.49 -45.66 -4.47
CA GLU A 252 9.96 -45.78 -4.30
C GLU A 252 10.76 -44.50 -4.64
N SER A 253 11.34 -43.97 -3.55
CA SER A 253 12.61 -43.24 -3.41
C SER A 253 13.16 -42.41 -4.57
N ASN A 254 13.40 -41.12 -4.29
CA ASN A 254 14.76 -40.57 -4.42
C ASN A 254 15.00 -39.36 -3.51
N ILE A 255 15.94 -39.55 -2.57
CA ILE A 255 16.47 -38.55 -1.66
C ILE A 255 17.57 -37.78 -2.42
N VAL A 256 17.37 -36.49 -2.66
CA VAL A 256 18.47 -35.59 -3.08
C VAL A 256 18.75 -34.62 -1.95
N LYS A 257 19.82 -34.91 -1.19
CA LYS A 257 20.48 -33.96 -0.29
C LYS A 257 21.10 -32.85 -1.14
N ARG A 258 20.70 -31.59 -0.92
CA ARG A 258 21.47 -30.42 -1.35
C ARG A 258 22.05 -29.72 -0.12
N THR A 259 23.35 -29.87 0.02
CA THR A 259 24.25 -29.13 0.90
C THR A 259 24.32 -27.66 0.48
N TRP A 260 24.16 -26.75 1.43
CA TRP A 260 24.54 -25.36 1.30
C TRP A 260 25.98 -25.22 1.80
N ARG A 261 26.88 -24.68 0.97
CA ARG A 261 28.17 -24.14 1.42
C ARG A 261 27.97 -22.68 1.81
N LEU A 262 28.69 -22.31 2.86
CA LEU A 262 28.79 -21.00 3.52
C LEU A 262 29.08 -19.86 2.55
#